data_AF-A0A2U3R3F5-F1
#
_entry.id   AF-A0A2U3R3F5-F1
#
_cell.length_a   1.000
_cell.length_b   1.000
_cell.length_c   1.000
_cell.angle_alpha   90.00
_cell.angle_beta   90.00
_cell.angle_gamma   90.00
#
_symmetry.space_group_name_H-M   'P 1'
#
loop_
_entity.id
_entity.type
_entity.pdbx_description
1 polymer ?
#
loop_
_entity_poly.entity_id
_entity_poly.type
_entity_poly.pdbx_seq_one_letter_code
_entity_poly.pdbx_strand_id
1 'polypeptide(L)'
;MYERSSRIHGYEIDTSPSAEVEIVKKYLENRGITFDKSTASSDLKGSILFDTQTRKNYPALTAFARNSKGEITGVQAVYLNLAGDKANISINRRSFGKISGSFITIAKRNANDTNITIIAEGAETALSLQQAGIKGNIIASAGISNLRNYSPFPGEKIIIAADNDSKNPITNNTVIKAAKTLEMKGAITCIVKPPENGDFNNLLQSCGEQSIRDIIEPEITKLTKAVETTKLTQTENNSIAKQNDITNVKELYNKSSSLYYFKQEEEAKVETIVVNKYLENHTGIYSAKIFNNSNLRANMVFDEETQKSWPALTIFVKNDKDEITGAKILALNSKTCNKADVAEKSVGTISGSFAEIAQQNSKYSPVTIITKDIETALTIQQAGVEGKILCAIEAENLQNYNPGPKEKIILAVKNDVNTEKAEKVLEDKEAVVCTVKNDFNNVLKTQGLYAVRNIISPEIRKLNEKIESIQTNIQQRLCPKI
;
A
#
# COMPACT_ATOMS: atom_id res chain seq x y z
N MET A 1 14.16 25.24 29.74
CA MET A 1 15.34 24.40 29.44
C MET A 1 16.06 24.92 28.21
N TYR A 2 15.38 25.05 27.06
CA TYR A 2 16.00 25.50 25.80
C TYR A 2 16.80 26.81 25.89
N GLU A 3 16.23 27.86 26.49
CA GLU A 3 16.89 29.17 26.63
C GLU A 3 18.09 29.15 27.59
N ARG A 4 18.09 28.25 28.58
CA ARG A 4 19.13 28.13 29.61
C ARG A 4 20.24 27.15 29.23
N SER A 5 20.17 26.56 28.04
CA SER A 5 21.10 25.54 27.56
C SER A 5 22.06 26.12 26.52
N SER A 6 23.31 25.68 26.60
CA SER A 6 24.44 26.19 25.84
C SER A 6 24.50 25.53 24.47
N ARG A 7 24.68 26.33 23.40
CA ARG A 7 24.86 25.76 22.05
C ARG A 7 26.15 24.94 22.01
N ILE A 8 26.13 23.80 21.33
CA ILE A 8 27.34 22.99 21.15
C ILE A 8 28.28 23.54 20.06
N HIS A 9 27.89 24.64 19.40
CA HIS A 9 28.62 25.37 18.35
C HIS A 9 28.40 26.89 18.44
N GLY A 10 29.35 27.69 17.95
CA GLY A 10 29.27 29.15 17.93
C GLY A 10 29.70 29.73 16.58
N TYR A 11 28.90 30.65 16.04
CA TYR A 11 29.36 31.66 15.09
C TYR A 11 29.70 32.90 15.93
N GLU A 12 30.99 33.22 15.99
CA GLU A 12 31.61 34.45 16.49
C GLU A 12 31.50 34.84 17.99
N ILE A 13 32.71 35.04 18.56
CA ILE A 13 33.10 36.01 19.59
C ILE A 13 32.24 36.01 20.88
N ASP A 14 32.37 34.98 21.73
CA ASP A 14 32.64 35.18 23.17
C ASP A 14 32.94 33.87 23.91
N THR A 15 34.00 33.91 24.72
CA THR A 15 34.38 32.97 25.82
C THR A 15 34.57 31.48 25.52
N SER A 16 35.50 30.86 26.25
CA SER A 16 35.73 29.41 26.28
C SER A 16 34.41 28.64 26.40
N PRO A 17 34.21 27.52 25.65
CA PRO A 17 32.99 26.73 25.75
C PRO A 17 32.74 26.33 27.21
N SER A 18 31.49 26.45 27.66
CA SER A 18 31.12 26.05 29.02
C SER A 18 31.46 24.57 29.27
N ALA A 19 31.78 24.21 30.51
CA ALA A 19 32.27 22.88 30.86
C ALA A 19 31.34 21.75 30.40
N GLU A 20 30.02 21.94 30.43
CA GLU A 20 29.06 20.96 29.93
C GLU A 20 29.12 20.78 28.40
N VAL A 21 29.45 21.82 27.65
CA VAL A 21 29.62 21.75 26.19
C VAL A 21 30.88 20.98 25.83
N GLU A 22 31.98 21.16 26.56
CA GLU A 22 33.20 20.35 26.37
C GLU A 22 32.95 18.87 26.64
N ILE A 23 32.17 18.55 27.69
CA ILE A 23 31.82 17.16 28.01
C ILE A 23 30.92 16.55 26.93
N VAL A 24 29.95 17.30 26.40
CA VAL A 24 29.12 16.83 25.29
C VAL A 24 29.93 16.62 24.02
N LYS A 25 30.89 17.50 23.72
CA LYS A 25 31.83 17.33 22.60
C LYS A 25 32.62 16.04 22.76
N LYS A 26 33.20 15.82 23.93
CA LYS A 26 33.94 14.59 24.25
C LYS A 26 33.06 13.33 24.12
N TYR A 27 31.79 13.41 24.52
CA TYR A 27 30.84 12.31 24.32
C TYR A 27 30.58 11.97 22.86
N LEU A 28 30.44 12.98 22.01
CA LEU A 28 30.27 12.77 20.56
C LEU A 28 31.56 12.24 19.93
N GLU A 29 32.72 12.78 20.32
CA GLU A 29 34.04 12.30 19.88
C GLU A 29 34.30 10.84 20.27
N ASN A 30 33.96 10.45 21.52
CA ASN A 30 34.02 9.06 21.97
C ASN A 30 33.12 8.12 21.15
N ARG A 31 32.13 8.67 20.43
CA ARG A 31 31.22 7.96 19.52
C ARG A 31 31.64 8.06 18.05
N GLY A 32 32.83 8.57 17.75
CA GLY A 32 33.32 8.78 16.40
C GLY A 32 32.60 9.93 15.66
N ILE A 33 31.83 10.76 16.36
CA ILE A 33 31.06 11.86 15.79
C ILE A 33 31.87 13.16 15.88
N THR A 34 32.41 13.60 14.75
CA THR A 34 33.32 14.74 14.55
C THR A 34 32.84 15.77 13.51
N PHE A 35 31.55 15.72 13.14
CA PHE A 35 30.89 16.61 12.17
C PHE A 35 31.24 18.11 12.29
N ASP A 36 31.10 18.83 11.17
CA ASP A 36 31.36 20.26 11.13
C ASP A 36 30.41 21.02 12.08
N LYS A 37 31.01 21.58 13.14
CA LYS A 37 30.33 22.36 14.18
C LYS A 37 29.58 23.57 13.59
N SER A 38 30.00 24.09 12.44
CA SER A 38 29.30 25.18 11.74
C SER A 38 27.91 24.75 11.21
N THR A 39 27.73 23.44 10.98
CA THR A 39 26.51 22.82 10.46
C THR A 39 25.67 22.11 11.54
N ALA A 40 26.07 22.26 12.80
CA ALA A 40 25.38 21.67 13.93
C ALA A 40 23.97 22.24 14.09
N SER A 41 23.00 21.34 14.34
CA SER A 41 21.64 21.75 14.63
C SER A 41 21.57 22.60 15.90
N SER A 42 20.85 23.72 15.82
CA SER A 42 20.52 24.57 16.97
C SER A 42 19.66 23.87 18.04
N ASP A 43 19.11 22.70 17.70
CA ASP A 43 18.31 21.87 18.60
C ASP A 43 19.16 20.87 19.40
N LEU A 44 20.47 20.79 19.14
CA LEU A 44 21.42 20.06 19.97
C LEU A 44 22.20 21.02 20.87
N LYS A 45 22.14 20.78 22.18
CA LYS A 45 22.70 21.68 23.19
C LYS A 45 23.36 20.92 24.34
N GLY A 46 24.35 21.55 24.97
CA GLY A 46 24.87 21.15 26.27
C GLY A 46 24.01 21.75 27.38
N SER A 47 23.60 20.93 28.33
CA SER A 47 22.81 21.34 29.49
C SER A 47 23.39 20.77 30.77
N ILE A 48 23.06 21.40 31.90
CA ILE A 48 23.23 20.81 33.23
C ILE A 48 21.84 20.43 33.74
N LEU A 49 21.63 19.15 34.03
CA LEU A 49 20.36 18.62 34.49
C LEU A 49 20.48 18.00 35.88
N PHE A 50 19.54 18.33 36.75
CA PHE A 50 19.44 17.75 38.08
C PHE A 50 18.81 16.36 38.02
N ASP A 51 19.49 15.36 38.57
CA ASP A 51 18.94 14.04 38.80
C ASP A 51 18.32 13.95 40.20
N THR A 52 17.03 13.62 40.26
CA THR A 52 16.30 13.55 41.54
C THR A 52 16.68 12.34 42.40
N GLN A 53 17.16 11.24 41.81
CA GLN A 53 17.51 10.02 42.53
C GLN A 53 18.86 10.15 43.22
N THR A 54 19.87 10.65 42.49
CA THR A 54 21.22 10.85 43.03
C THR A 54 21.40 12.21 43.69
N ARG A 55 20.44 13.13 43.52
CA ARG A 55 20.44 14.51 44.04
C ARG A 55 21.64 15.33 43.55
N LYS A 56 22.13 15.03 42.34
CA LYS A 56 23.31 15.67 41.72
C LYS A 56 22.97 16.28 40.37
N ASN A 57 23.73 17.30 39.99
CA ASN A 57 23.70 17.87 38.66
C ASN A 57 24.65 17.11 37.73
N TYR A 58 24.20 16.82 36.52
CA TYR A 58 24.99 16.18 35.47
C TYR A 58 25.03 17.04 34.21
N PRO A 59 26.18 17.10 33.52
CA PRO A 59 26.19 17.54 32.13
C PRO A 59 25.33 16.58 31.29
N ALA A 60 24.68 17.11 30.26
CA ALA A 60 23.81 16.32 29.40
C ALA A 60 23.82 16.84 27.96
N LEU A 61 23.81 15.90 27.01
CA LEU A 61 23.43 16.21 25.63
C LEU A 61 21.91 16.31 25.59
N THR A 62 21.40 17.49 25.26
CA THR A 62 19.97 17.76 25.11
C THR A 62 19.61 17.99 23.65
N ALA A 63 18.64 17.22 23.16
CA ALA A 63 18.15 17.25 21.79
C ALA A 63 16.67 17.65 21.79
N PHE A 64 16.37 18.86 21.32
CA PHE A 64 15.04 19.46 21.39
C PHE A 64 14.20 19.04 20.18
N ALA A 65 12.99 18.55 20.46
CA ALA A 65 12.04 18.12 19.45
C ALA A 65 11.04 19.23 19.15
N ARG A 66 10.78 19.47 17.86
CA ARG A 66 9.83 20.47 17.38
C ARG A 66 8.63 19.83 16.70
N ASN A 67 7.45 20.42 16.88
CA ASN A 67 6.25 20.03 16.15
C ASN A 67 6.23 20.63 14.73
N SER A 68 5.18 20.36 13.96
CA SER A 68 5.00 20.88 12.60
C SER A 68 4.88 22.41 12.51
N LYS A 69 4.61 23.11 13.61
CA LYS A 69 4.61 24.57 13.69
C LYS A 69 5.99 25.16 14.03
N GLY A 70 6.99 24.31 14.24
CA GLY A 70 8.34 24.72 14.65
C GLY A 70 8.49 25.00 16.16
N GLU A 71 7.46 24.74 16.96
CA GLU A 71 7.47 24.97 18.41
C GLU A 71 8.19 23.83 19.12
N ILE A 72 8.99 24.15 20.13
CA ILE A 72 9.64 23.14 20.99
C ILE A 72 8.60 22.58 21.94
N THR A 73 8.30 21.29 21.81
CA THR A 73 7.31 20.61 22.67
C THR A 73 7.95 19.60 23.61
N GLY A 74 9.16 19.15 23.33
CA GLY A 74 9.87 18.19 24.16
C GLY A 74 11.38 18.19 23.93
N VAL A 75 12.09 17.43 24.75
CA VAL A 75 13.54 17.29 24.70
C VAL A 75 13.94 15.89 25.15
N GLN A 76 14.86 15.27 24.40
CA GLN A 76 15.54 14.06 24.82
C GLN A 76 16.90 14.44 25.40
N ALA A 77 17.21 13.98 26.61
CA ALA A 77 18.44 14.27 27.31
C ALA A 77 19.22 12.99 27.61
N VAL A 78 20.50 12.97 27.26
CA VAL A 78 21.46 11.94 27.65
C VAL A 78 22.37 12.52 28.73
N TYR A 79 22.27 11.99 29.94
CA TYR A 79 23.07 12.39 31.09
C TYR A 79 24.48 11.82 30.95
N LEU A 80 25.50 12.64 31.21
CA LEU A 80 26.89 12.34 30.97
C LEU A 80 27.72 12.42 32.26
N ASN A 81 28.84 11.71 32.31
CA ASN A 81 29.87 11.88 33.32
C ASN A 81 30.97 12.86 32.82
N LEU A 82 31.91 13.23 33.69
CA LEU A 82 33.01 14.13 33.32
C LEU A 82 33.98 13.53 32.28
N ALA A 83 33.97 12.21 32.11
CA ALA A 83 34.79 11.53 31.10
C ALA A 83 34.21 11.62 29.69
N GLY A 84 32.96 12.09 29.54
CA GLY A 84 32.26 12.10 28.26
C GLY A 84 31.54 10.79 27.96
N ASP A 85 31.27 9.95 28.95
CA ASP A 85 30.43 8.74 28.77
C ASP A 85 29.05 8.94 29.37
N LYS A 86 28.12 8.03 29.08
CA LYS A 86 26.81 8.01 29.74
C LYS A 86 26.99 7.92 31.25
N ALA A 87 26.28 8.78 31.99
CA ALA A 87 26.31 8.77 33.45
C ALA A 87 25.83 7.42 33.99
N ASN A 88 26.52 6.92 35.02
CA ASN A 88 26.14 5.70 35.73
C ASN A 88 24.97 5.99 36.69
N ILE A 89 23.77 6.16 36.13
CA ILE A 89 22.50 6.38 36.82
C ILE A 89 21.45 5.43 36.23
N SER A 90 20.37 5.14 36.97
CA SER A 90 19.40 4.10 36.59
C SER A 90 18.77 4.32 35.20
N ILE A 91 18.47 5.57 34.85
CA ILE A 91 17.97 5.96 33.53
C ILE A 91 18.79 7.15 33.04
N ASN A 92 19.77 6.88 32.17
CA ASN A 92 20.68 7.89 31.63
C ASN A 92 20.15 8.62 30.38
N ARG A 93 19.11 8.11 29.71
CA ARG A 93 18.42 8.80 28.62
C ARG A 93 16.97 9.06 29.01
N ARG A 94 16.55 10.33 29.03
CA ARG A 94 15.21 10.75 29.47
C ARG A 94 14.56 11.66 28.46
N SER A 95 13.24 11.58 28.35
CA SER A 95 12.44 12.50 27.56
C SER A 95 11.63 13.39 28.50
N PHE A 96 11.63 14.70 28.23
CA PHE A 96 10.83 15.68 28.94
C PHE A 96 9.86 16.37 27.98
N GLY A 97 8.68 16.73 28.47
CA GLY A 97 7.63 17.31 27.64
C GLY A 97 6.99 16.31 26.67
N LYS A 98 6.38 16.81 25.61
CA LYS A 98 5.67 16.02 24.59
C LYS A 98 6.56 15.79 23.38
N ILE A 99 7.14 14.59 23.29
CA ILE A 99 7.89 14.12 22.11
C ILE A 99 6.96 13.65 20.98
N SER A 100 5.79 13.08 21.31
CA SER A 100 4.89 12.50 20.30
C SER A 100 4.46 13.54 19.26
N GLY A 101 4.74 13.24 17.98
CA GLY A 101 4.48 14.11 16.84
C GLY A 101 5.49 15.23 16.66
N SER A 102 6.60 15.20 17.39
CA SER A 102 7.68 16.19 17.32
C SER A 102 9.02 15.50 17.08
N PHE A 103 9.90 16.15 16.32
CA PHE A 103 11.13 15.55 15.82
C PHE A 103 12.31 16.48 16.07
N ILE A 104 13.49 15.89 16.30
CA ILE A 104 14.74 16.63 16.45
C ILE A 104 15.31 16.82 15.05
N THR A 105 15.45 18.06 14.58
CA THR A 105 16.13 18.32 13.31
C THR A 105 17.63 18.25 13.51
N ILE A 106 18.34 17.50 12.67
CA ILE A 106 19.80 17.37 12.70
C ILE A 106 20.43 18.11 11.51
N ALA A 107 19.90 17.88 10.32
CA ALA A 107 20.27 18.61 9.11
C ALA A 107 19.03 18.98 8.30
N LYS A 108 19.04 20.16 7.71
CA LYS A 108 18.04 20.57 6.70
C LYS A 108 18.65 20.39 5.33
N ARG A 109 17.85 19.97 4.35
CA ARG A 109 18.31 19.88 2.95
C ARG A 109 18.72 21.25 2.42
N ASN A 110 19.75 21.29 1.58
CA ASN A 110 19.98 22.48 0.75
C ASN A 110 18.99 22.50 -0.42
N ALA A 111 18.77 23.67 -1.01
CA ALA A 111 17.84 23.84 -2.13
C ALA A 111 18.18 22.93 -3.33
N ASN A 112 19.48 22.68 -3.56
CA ASN A 112 20.01 21.92 -4.69
C ASN A 112 20.13 20.42 -4.42
N ASP A 113 19.88 19.96 -3.18
CA ASP A 113 19.95 18.55 -2.84
C ASP A 113 18.63 17.84 -3.12
N THR A 114 18.70 16.52 -3.35
CA THR A 114 17.53 15.65 -3.52
C THR A 114 16.55 15.85 -2.36
N ASN A 115 15.27 16.04 -2.67
CA ASN A 115 14.21 16.21 -1.67
C ASN A 115 13.87 14.86 -1.02
N ILE A 116 14.71 14.46 -0.06
CA ILE A 116 14.56 13.24 0.74
C ILE A 116 14.63 13.56 2.22
N THR A 117 13.81 12.87 3.01
CA THR A 117 13.81 12.94 4.46
C THR A 117 14.35 11.64 5.02
N ILE A 118 15.27 11.72 5.98
CA ILE A 118 15.89 10.57 6.63
C ILE A 118 15.57 10.66 8.11
N ILE A 119 14.86 9.65 8.62
CA ILE A 119 14.40 9.59 10.01
C ILE A 119 15.16 8.50 10.73
N ALA A 120 15.96 8.89 11.72
CA ALA A 120 16.61 7.96 12.63
C ALA A 120 15.82 7.81 13.94
N GLU A 121 16.09 6.74 14.70
CA GLU A 121 15.54 6.59 16.04
C GLU A 121 16.14 7.60 17.03
N GLY A 122 17.48 7.66 17.09
CA GLY A 122 18.26 8.50 18.00
C GLY A 122 18.97 9.67 17.31
N ALA A 123 19.30 10.69 18.10
CA ALA A 123 20.06 11.85 17.62
C ALA A 123 21.49 11.46 17.21
N GLU A 124 22.13 10.53 17.93
CA GLU A 124 23.48 10.04 17.60
C GLU A 124 23.52 9.32 16.25
N THR A 125 22.56 8.45 15.96
CA THR A 125 22.40 7.77 14.67
C THR A 125 22.24 8.79 13.54
N ALA A 126 21.37 9.79 13.73
CA ALA A 126 21.16 10.84 12.74
C ALA A 126 22.41 11.73 12.53
N LEU A 127 23.18 12.02 13.59
CA LEU A 127 24.46 12.72 13.47
C LEU A 127 25.49 11.90 12.68
N SER A 128 25.52 10.57 12.86
CA SER A 128 26.39 9.70 12.06
C SER A 128 26.04 9.74 10.57
N LEU A 129 24.75 9.81 10.23
CA LEU A 129 24.30 10.00 8.83
C LEU A 129 24.73 11.36 8.27
N GLN A 130 24.57 12.43 9.06
CA GLN A 130 25.02 13.78 8.68
C GLN A 130 26.53 13.81 8.41
N GLN A 131 27.33 13.24 9.33
CA GLN A 131 28.78 13.21 9.21
C GLN A 131 29.25 12.39 7.99
N ALA A 132 28.57 11.29 7.69
CA ALA A 132 28.86 10.51 6.49
C ALA A 132 28.57 11.28 5.18
N GLY A 133 28.07 12.52 5.25
CA GLY A 133 27.80 13.36 4.09
C GLY A 133 26.48 13.03 3.40
N ILE A 134 25.59 12.28 4.06
CA ILE A 134 24.28 11.96 3.51
C ILE A 134 23.48 13.25 3.37
N LYS A 135 23.00 13.51 2.15
CA LYS A 135 22.26 14.72 1.82
C LYS A 135 20.76 14.52 1.99
N GLY A 136 20.08 15.46 2.65
CA GLY A 136 18.64 15.45 2.84
C GLY A 136 18.20 16.15 4.13
N ASN A 137 16.91 16.07 4.42
CA ASN A 137 16.38 16.46 5.74
C ASN A 137 16.64 15.31 6.71
N ILE A 138 17.63 15.44 7.58
CA ILE A 138 17.95 14.41 8.57
C ILE A 138 17.31 14.79 9.90
N ILE A 139 16.45 13.92 10.42
CA ILE A 139 15.75 14.13 11.69
C ILE A 139 15.85 12.88 12.58
N ALA A 140 15.69 13.06 13.89
CA ALA A 140 15.57 11.98 14.85
C ALA A 140 14.20 11.97 15.52
N SER A 141 13.63 10.78 15.68
CA SER A 141 12.30 10.56 16.27
C SER A 141 12.29 10.54 17.80
N ALA A 142 13.46 10.44 18.43
CA ALA A 142 13.60 10.30 19.88
C ALA A 142 12.87 9.06 20.43
N GLY A 143 12.83 7.99 19.64
CA GLY A 143 12.27 6.69 19.98
C GLY A 143 11.38 6.12 18.89
N ILE A 144 11.50 4.81 18.65
CA ILE A 144 10.81 4.07 17.58
C ILE A 144 9.29 4.29 17.52
N SER A 145 8.63 4.43 18.67
CA SER A 145 7.18 4.62 18.75
C SER A 145 6.70 5.96 18.18
N ASN A 146 7.61 6.93 18.04
CA ASN A 146 7.30 8.25 17.52
C ASN A 146 7.42 8.33 15.98
N LEU A 147 8.12 7.40 15.34
CA LEU A 147 8.26 7.35 13.87
C LEU A 147 6.91 7.48 13.16
N ARG A 148 5.90 6.71 13.59
CA ARG A 148 4.53 6.71 13.03
C ARG A 148 3.81 8.05 13.15
N ASN A 149 4.28 8.95 14.02
CA ASN A 149 3.65 10.26 14.24
C ASN A 149 4.19 11.33 13.29
N TYR A 150 5.22 11.03 12.48
CA TYR A 150 5.67 11.94 11.43
C TYR A 150 4.50 12.21 10.48
N SER A 151 4.40 13.46 10.05
CA SER A 151 3.32 13.93 9.17
C SER A 151 3.94 14.31 7.84
N PRO A 152 4.11 13.34 6.93
CA PRO A 152 4.75 13.58 5.66
C PRO A 152 3.89 14.46 4.76
N PHE A 153 4.53 15.19 3.84
CA PHE A 153 3.80 15.71 2.68
C PHE A 153 3.62 14.58 1.64
N PRO A 154 2.61 14.67 0.77
CA PRO A 154 2.36 13.58 -0.16
C PRO A 154 3.48 13.41 -1.19
N GLY A 155 3.86 12.16 -1.44
CA GLY A 155 5.00 11.78 -2.26
C GLY A 155 6.37 12.04 -1.60
N GLU A 156 6.40 12.42 -0.32
CA GLU A 156 7.66 12.60 0.41
C GLU A 156 8.43 11.28 0.47
N LYS A 157 9.69 11.32 0.02
CA LYS A 157 10.59 10.17 0.07
C LYS A 157 11.21 10.11 1.45
N ILE A 158 11.02 8.99 2.13
CA ILE A 158 11.47 8.81 3.50
C ILE A 158 12.36 7.57 3.62
N ILE A 159 13.58 7.76 4.10
CA ILE A 159 14.43 6.67 4.57
C ILE A 159 14.29 6.58 6.09
N ILE A 160 13.85 5.43 6.60
CA ILE A 160 13.87 5.13 8.02
C ILE A 160 15.18 4.40 8.30
N ALA A 161 16.13 5.10 8.92
CA ALA A 161 17.39 4.55 9.38
C ALA A 161 17.17 3.87 10.74
N ALA A 162 16.87 2.57 10.69
CA ALA A 162 16.50 1.77 11.85
C ALA A 162 17.69 0.99 12.42
N ASP A 163 17.62 0.75 13.72
CA ASP A 163 18.58 -0.10 14.41
C ASP A 163 18.36 -1.57 13.99
N ASN A 164 19.46 -2.32 13.86
CA ASN A 164 19.44 -3.74 13.58
C ASN A 164 19.52 -4.53 14.89
N ASP A 165 18.40 -4.66 15.58
CA ASP A 165 18.28 -5.52 16.76
C ASP A 165 17.83 -6.92 16.36
N SER A 166 18.79 -7.76 15.98
CA SER A 166 18.56 -9.17 15.59
C SER A 166 17.87 -10.02 16.67
N LYS A 167 17.87 -9.55 17.93
CA LYS A 167 17.34 -10.27 19.10
C LYS A 167 15.95 -9.80 19.57
N ASN A 168 15.37 -8.76 18.99
CA ASN A 168 14.09 -8.21 19.44
C ASN A 168 13.06 -8.12 18.29
N PRO A 169 12.24 -9.17 18.05
CA PRO A 169 11.24 -9.14 16.99
C PRO A 169 10.18 -8.03 17.19
N ILE A 170 9.99 -7.52 18.41
CA ILE A 170 9.02 -6.46 18.73
C ILE A 170 9.46 -5.11 18.14
N THR A 171 10.76 -4.78 18.20
CA THR A 171 11.29 -3.52 17.64
C THR A 171 11.20 -3.54 16.12
N ASN A 172 11.60 -4.63 15.46
CA ASN A 172 11.47 -4.79 14.01
C ASN A 172 10.03 -4.62 13.51
N ASN A 173 9.06 -5.25 14.19
CA ASN A 173 7.64 -5.11 13.87
C ASN A 173 7.15 -3.67 14.06
N THR A 174 7.71 -2.93 15.02
CA THR A 174 7.34 -1.53 15.27
C THR A 174 7.84 -0.60 14.17
N VAL A 175 9.08 -0.79 13.67
CA VAL A 175 9.60 -0.03 12.52
C VAL A 175 8.74 -0.28 11.27
N ILE A 176 8.43 -1.55 10.97
CA ILE A 176 7.61 -1.91 9.81
C ILE A 176 6.22 -1.31 9.91
N LYS A 177 5.58 -1.36 11.09
CA LYS A 177 4.28 -0.72 11.33
C LYS A 177 4.35 0.79 11.17
N ALA A 178 5.44 1.42 11.61
CA ALA A 178 5.65 2.85 11.45
C ALA A 178 5.82 3.23 9.97
N ALA A 179 6.64 2.51 9.22
CA ALA A 179 6.82 2.69 7.77
C ALA A 179 5.48 2.61 7.03
N LYS A 180 4.71 1.53 7.25
CA LYS A 180 3.36 1.38 6.70
C LYS A 180 2.43 2.53 7.11
N THR A 181 2.56 3.05 8.32
CA THR A 181 1.77 4.21 8.77
C THR A 181 2.14 5.49 8.01
N LEU A 182 3.42 5.69 7.69
CA LEU A 182 3.86 6.83 6.88
C LEU A 182 3.44 6.68 5.42
N GLU A 183 3.47 5.46 4.87
CA GLU A 183 2.93 5.15 3.54
C GLU A 183 1.42 5.40 3.46
N MET A 184 0.66 5.01 4.50
CA MET A 184 -0.77 5.35 4.62
C MET A 184 -1.03 6.86 4.68
N LYS A 185 -0.02 7.66 5.09
CA LYS A 185 -0.07 9.14 5.09
C LYS A 185 0.48 9.76 3.80
N GLY A 186 0.79 8.96 2.78
CA GLY A 186 1.21 9.43 1.46
C GLY A 186 2.72 9.54 1.25
N ALA A 187 3.56 9.08 2.18
CA ALA A 187 5.00 8.98 1.95
C ALA A 187 5.38 7.75 1.10
N ILE A 188 6.55 7.80 0.46
CA ILE A 188 7.23 6.63 -0.11
C ILE A 188 8.35 6.27 0.85
N THR A 189 8.27 5.11 1.50
CA THR A 189 9.22 4.75 2.55
C THR A 189 10.20 3.66 2.15
N CYS A 190 11.42 3.73 2.67
CA CYS A 190 12.41 2.66 2.62
C CYS A 190 12.99 2.48 4.03
N ILE A 191 13.05 1.24 4.52
CA ILE A 191 13.70 0.93 5.80
C ILE A 191 15.12 0.46 5.51
N VAL A 192 16.10 1.09 6.16
CA VAL A 192 17.51 0.76 6.00
C VAL A 192 18.13 0.50 7.36
N LYS A 193 18.99 -0.52 7.45
CA LYS A 193 19.61 -1.00 8.69
C LYS A 193 21.11 -1.25 8.46
N PRO A 194 21.96 -1.14 9.49
CA PRO A 194 23.32 -1.63 9.42
C PRO A 194 23.36 -3.15 9.22
N PRO A 195 24.41 -3.71 8.58
CA PRO A 195 24.49 -5.14 8.27
C PRO A 195 24.63 -6.00 9.53
N GLU A 196 25.38 -5.51 10.52
CA GLU A 196 25.58 -6.15 11.81
C GLU A 196 24.61 -5.60 12.87
N ASN A 197 24.53 -6.29 14.00
CA ASN A 197 23.65 -5.92 15.10
C ASN A 197 24.10 -4.58 15.73
N GLY A 198 23.19 -3.60 15.81
CA GLY A 198 23.48 -2.26 16.34
C GLY A 198 22.82 -1.15 15.52
N ASP A 199 23.26 0.09 15.75
CA ASP A 199 22.80 1.28 15.04
C ASP A 199 23.86 1.80 14.03
N PHE A 200 23.52 2.83 13.24
CA PHE A 200 24.50 3.45 12.32
C PHE A 200 25.63 4.19 13.04
N ASN A 201 25.50 4.52 14.34
CA ASN A 201 26.60 5.07 15.12
C ASN A 201 27.62 3.98 15.51
N ASN A 202 27.18 2.75 15.76
CA ASN A 202 28.06 1.59 15.90
C ASN A 202 28.81 1.35 14.58
N LEU A 203 28.10 1.36 13.45
CA LEU A 203 28.71 1.19 12.13
C LEU A 203 29.74 2.29 11.82
N LEU A 204 29.45 3.55 12.17
CA LEU A 204 30.41 4.65 12.03
C LEU A 204 31.71 4.37 12.80
N GLN A 205 31.59 3.91 14.05
CA GLN A 205 32.74 3.66 14.91
C GLN A 205 33.59 2.47 14.44
N SER A 206 32.96 1.42 13.92
CA SER A 206 33.66 0.20 13.51
C SER A 206 34.20 0.26 12.08
N CYS A 207 33.49 0.90 11.16
CA CYS A 207 33.72 0.81 9.72
C CYS A 207 33.85 2.16 9.01
N GLY A 208 33.69 3.28 9.73
CA GLY A 208 33.86 4.63 9.20
C GLY A 208 32.71 5.09 8.29
N GLU A 209 32.81 6.33 7.83
CA GLU A 209 31.74 7.03 7.10
C GLU A 209 31.35 6.37 5.77
N GLN A 210 32.32 5.79 5.04
CA GLN A 210 32.06 5.19 3.73
C GLN A 210 31.06 4.03 3.84
N SER A 211 31.14 3.24 4.90
CA SER A 211 30.22 2.11 5.11
C SER A 211 28.76 2.54 5.24
N ILE A 212 28.51 3.75 5.75
CA ILE A 212 27.16 4.33 5.82
C ILE A 212 26.71 4.77 4.42
N ARG A 213 27.58 5.44 3.65
CA ARG A 213 27.29 5.89 2.28
C ARG A 213 26.93 4.71 1.38
N ASP A 214 27.72 3.63 1.43
CA ASP A 214 27.53 2.44 0.62
C ASP A 214 26.15 1.78 0.85
N ILE A 215 25.55 1.97 2.02
CA ILE A 215 24.24 1.44 2.38
C ILE A 215 23.11 2.41 1.99
N ILE A 216 23.28 3.71 2.26
CA ILE A 216 22.18 4.69 2.17
C ILE A 216 22.06 5.29 0.77
N GLU A 217 23.17 5.63 0.10
CA GLU A 217 23.14 6.32 -1.20
C GLU A 217 22.48 5.51 -2.34
N PRO A 218 22.65 4.17 -2.42
CA PRO A 218 21.92 3.37 -3.40
C PRO A 218 20.41 3.45 -3.20
N GLU A 219 19.93 3.48 -1.95
CA GLU A 219 18.51 3.59 -1.63
C GLU A 219 17.94 4.97 -1.95
N ILE A 220 18.72 6.04 -1.71
CA ILE A 220 18.38 7.41 -2.16
C ILE A 220 18.23 7.43 -3.69
N THR A 221 19.16 6.79 -4.41
CA THR A 221 19.14 6.74 -5.88
C THR A 221 17.91 5.99 -6.39
N LYS A 222 17.57 4.84 -5.80
CA LYS A 222 16.37 4.05 -6.14
C LYS A 222 15.09 4.87 -5.93
N LEU A 223 14.95 5.53 -4.78
CA LEU A 223 13.81 6.40 -4.47
C LEU A 223 13.73 7.61 -5.40
N THR A 224 14.85 8.05 -5.97
CA THR A 224 14.89 9.21 -6.88
C THR A 224 14.51 8.85 -8.30
N LYS A 225 15.06 7.75 -8.84
CA LYS A 225 14.78 7.27 -10.20
C LYS A 225 13.35 6.77 -10.37
N ALA A 226 12.77 6.12 -9.36
CA ALA A 226 11.38 5.65 -9.40
C ALA A 226 10.34 6.77 -9.65
N VAL A 227 10.72 8.04 -9.47
CA VAL A 227 9.84 9.21 -9.63
C VAL A 227 10.16 10.02 -10.90
N GLU A 228 11.39 9.97 -11.43
CA GLU A 228 11.74 10.62 -12.70
C GLU A 228 11.10 9.92 -13.91
N THR A 229 10.95 8.59 -13.84
CA THR A 229 10.17 7.81 -14.81
C THR A 229 8.68 8.21 -14.83
N THR A 230 8.18 8.84 -13.76
CA THR A 230 6.80 9.35 -13.65
C THR A 230 6.64 10.79 -14.18
N LYS A 231 7.73 11.57 -14.30
CA LYS A 231 7.68 12.99 -14.70
C LYS A 231 7.99 13.27 -16.18
N LEU A 232 8.70 12.37 -16.88
CA LEU A 232 9.14 12.59 -18.28
C LEU A 232 8.12 12.16 -19.35
N THR A 233 6.97 11.58 -18.98
CA THR A 233 6.01 11.01 -19.93
C THR A 233 4.83 11.92 -20.29
N GLN A 234 4.84 13.20 -19.88
CA GLN A 234 3.72 14.12 -20.14
C GLN A 234 3.80 14.94 -21.45
N THR A 235 4.74 14.68 -22.37
CA THR A 235 4.86 15.58 -23.55
C THR A 235 4.83 14.94 -24.94
N GLU A 236 4.84 13.62 -25.16
CA GLU A 236 4.85 13.09 -26.55
C GLU A 236 3.96 11.84 -26.80
N ASN A 237 2.75 12.14 -27.31
CA ASN A 237 1.98 11.46 -28.37
C ASN A 237 1.61 9.96 -28.26
N ASN A 238 0.39 9.73 -27.72
CA ASN A 238 -0.75 8.86 -28.13
C ASN A 238 -0.60 7.43 -28.72
N SER A 239 0.58 6.95 -29.11
CA SER A 239 0.78 5.52 -29.48
C SER A 239 1.49 4.72 -28.38
N ILE A 240 2.26 5.38 -27.52
CA ILE A 240 2.95 4.78 -26.36
C ILE A 240 2.01 4.59 -25.15
N ALA A 241 0.94 5.38 -25.05
CA ALA A 241 -0.02 5.36 -23.94
C ALA A 241 -0.65 3.98 -23.69
N LYS A 242 -1.06 3.26 -24.75
CA LYS A 242 -1.64 1.91 -24.61
C LYS A 242 -0.61 0.89 -24.09
N GLN A 243 0.65 1.00 -24.52
CA GLN A 243 1.71 0.07 -24.10
C GLN A 243 2.16 0.34 -22.65
N ASN A 244 2.21 1.62 -22.25
CA ASN A 244 2.51 2.03 -20.87
C ASN A 244 1.37 1.69 -19.91
N ASP A 245 0.10 1.86 -20.32
CA ASP A 245 -1.04 1.45 -19.51
C ASP A 245 -1.08 -0.07 -19.31
N ILE A 246 -0.84 -0.87 -20.36
CA ILE A 246 -0.75 -2.33 -20.23
C ILE A 246 0.42 -2.73 -19.31
N THR A 247 1.55 -2.03 -19.38
CA THR A 247 2.72 -2.30 -18.49
C THR A 247 2.38 -1.96 -17.04
N ASN A 248 1.69 -0.84 -16.80
CA ASN A 248 1.21 -0.43 -15.48
C ASN A 248 0.17 -1.42 -14.91
N VAL A 249 -0.74 -1.94 -15.74
CA VAL A 249 -1.74 -2.96 -15.31
C VAL A 249 -1.06 -4.28 -14.95
N LYS A 250 -0.06 -4.73 -15.72
CA LYS A 250 0.71 -5.94 -15.40
C LYS A 250 1.49 -5.77 -14.09
N GLU A 251 2.09 -4.61 -13.88
CA GLU A 251 2.77 -4.29 -12.62
C GLU A 251 1.80 -4.26 -11.44
N LEU A 252 0.61 -3.66 -11.62
CA LEU A 252 -0.46 -3.66 -10.64
C LEU A 252 -0.87 -5.10 -10.27
N TYR A 253 -1.04 -5.97 -11.26
CA TYR A 253 -1.37 -7.37 -11.04
C TYR A 253 -0.30 -8.10 -10.23
N ASN A 254 0.98 -7.92 -10.59
CA ASN A 254 2.09 -8.58 -9.92
C ASN A 254 2.28 -8.12 -8.47
N LYS A 255 1.94 -6.86 -8.17
CA LYS A 255 1.98 -6.30 -6.80
C LYS A 255 0.75 -6.65 -5.96
N SER A 256 -0.34 -7.05 -6.61
CA SER A 256 -1.60 -7.39 -5.96
C SER A 256 -1.55 -8.74 -5.23
N SER A 257 -2.38 -8.86 -4.21
CA SER A 257 -2.49 -10.04 -3.35
C SER A 257 -3.67 -10.91 -3.78
N SER A 258 -3.49 -12.24 -3.71
CA SER A 258 -4.59 -13.20 -3.84
C SER A 258 -5.60 -13.00 -2.71
N LEU A 259 -6.89 -13.21 -3.00
CA LEU A 259 -7.95 -13.20 -1.98
C LEU A 259 -7.96 -14.47 -1.11
N TYR A 260 -7.32 -15.54 -1.60
CA TYR A 260 -7.20 -16.82 -0.92
C TYR A 260 -5.73 -17.25 -0.75
N TYR A 261 -5.37 -17.70 0.45
CA TYR A 261 -4.04 -18.21 0.81
C TYR A 261 -4.11 -19.68 1.19
N PHE A 262 -3.27 -20.52 0.57
CA PHE A 262 -3.23 -21.96 0.83
C PHE A 262 -2.37 -22.34 2.05
N LYS A 263 -1.48 -21.47 2.51
CA LYS A 263 -0.56 -21.70 3.64
C LYS A 263 -0.96 -20.83 4.83
N GLN A 264 -1.17 -21.42 6.00
CA GLN A 264 -1.62 -20.74 7.23
C GLN A 264 -0.53 -19.86 7.88
N GLU A 265 0.74 -19.95 7.46
CA GLU A 265 1.87 -19.24 8.06
C GLU A 265 2.10 -17.83 7.50
N GLU A 266 1.41 -17.42 6.43
CA GLU A 266 1.49 -16.05 5.89
C GLU A 266 0.41 -15.16 6.52
N GLU A 267 0.82 -14.07 7.21
CA GLU A 267 -0.12 -13.08 7.73
C GLU A 267 -0.89 -12.43 6.56
N ALA A 268 -2.22 -12.55 6.57
CA ALA A 268 -3.07 -11.92 5.57
C ALA A 268 -2.88 -10.40 5.59
N LYS A 269 -2.55 -9.81 4.43
CA LYS A 269 -2.39 -8.36 4.30
C LYS A 269 -3.73 -7.64 4.53
N VAL A 270 -3.66 -6.39 5.00
CA VAL A 270 -4.85 -5.61 5.40
C VAL A 270 -5.82 -5.44 4.24
N GLU A 271 -5.33 -5.17 3.04
CA GLU A 271 -6.15 -5.07 1.83
C GLU A 271 -6.93 -6.34 1.55
N THR A 272 -6.32 -7.52 1.73
CA THR A 272 -6.99 -8.80 1.52
C THR A 272 -8.07 -9.04 2.57
N ILE A 273 -7.80 -8.70 3.84
CA ILE A 273 -8.78 -8.81 4.92
C ILE A 273 -9.99 -7.93 4.63
N VAL A 274 -9.76 -6.66 4.24
CA VAL A 274 -10.84 -5.70 3.95
C VAL A 274 -11.65 -6.13 2.73
N VAL A 275 -11.00 -6.59 1.66
CA VAL A 275 -11.70 -7.06 0.45
C VAL A 275 -12.52 -8.31 0.72
N ASN A 276 -11.97 -9.29 1.43
CA ASN A 276 -12.74 -10.48 1.83
C ASN A 276 -13.95 -10.09 2.69
N LYS A 277 -13.78 -9.14 3.62
CA LYS A 277 -14.89 -8.68 4.44
C LYS A 277 -15.95 -7.90 3.66
N TYR A 278 -15.55 -7.10 2.68
CA TYR A 278 -16.46 -6.44 1.75
C TYR A 278 -17.30 -7.48 1.00
N LEU A 279 -16.65 -8.48 0.39
CA LEU A 279 -17.34 -9.52 -0.36
C LEU A 279 -18.27 -10.34 0.54
N GLU A 280 -17.84 -10.70 1.75
CA GLU A 280 -18.69 -11.33 2.77
C GLU A 280 -19.97 -10.54 3.04
N ASN A 281 -19.85 -9.22 3.29
CA ASN A 281 -20.98 -8.37 3.63
C ASN A 281 -21.98 -8.24 2.46
N HIS A 282 -21.49 -8.18 1.23
CA HIS A 282 -22.31 -7.89 0.07
C HIS A 282 -22.92 -9.15 -0.56
N THR A 283 -22.17 -10.26 -0.56
CA THR A 283 -22.61 -11.56 -1.11
C THR A 283 -23.23 -12.48 -0.06
N GLY A 284 -22.82 -12.39 1.21
CA GLY A 284 -23.15 -13.39 2.25
C GLY A 284 -22.27 -14.65 2.18
N ILE A 285 -21.18 -14.63 1.41
CA ILE A 285 -20.25 -15.75 1.25
C ILE A 285 -19.09 -15.61 2.24
N TYR A 286 -18.94 -16.56 3.16
CA TYR A 286 -17.90 -16.55 4.22
C TYR A 286 -16.64 -17.37 3.89
N SER A 287 -16.56 -17.96 2.69
CA SER A 287 -15.43 -18.79 2.30
C SER A 287 -14.54 -18.06 1.30
N ALA A 288 -13.36 -17.64 1.75
CA ALA A 288 -12.36 -17.01 0.89
C ALA A 288 -11.92 -17.92 -0.28
N LYS A 289 -12.11 -19.25 -0.18
CA LYS A 289 -11.83 -20.20 -1.25
C LYS A 289 -12.62 -19.91 -2.53
N ILE A 290 -13.82 -19.36 -2.38
CA ILE A 290 -14.71 -19.00 -3.49
C ILE A 290 -14.21 -17.75 -4.21
N PHE A 291 -13.52 -16.88 -3.49
CA PHE A 291 -12.86 -15.71 -4.05
C PHE A 291 -11.50 -16.04 -4.68
N ASN A 292 -11.07 -17.30 -4.66
CA ASN A 292 -9.83 -17.75 -5.31
C ASN A 292 -9.98 -17.73 -6.83
N ASN A 293 -9.80 -16.56 -7.42
CA ASN A 293 -9.83 -16.35 -8.86
C ASN A 293 -8.66 -15.43 -9.24
N SER A 294 -7.93 -15.76 -10.31
CA SER A 294 -6.79 -14.96 -10.76
C SER A 294 -7.17 -13.53 -11.13
N ASN A 295 -8.40 -13.30 -11.60
CA ASN A 295 -8.91 -11.99 -11.99
C ASN A 295 -9.34 -11.14 -10.78
N LEU A 296 -9.42 -11.71 -9.57
CA LEU A 296 -9.84 -10.99 -8.36
C LEU A 296 -8.67 -10.88 -7.39
N ARG A 297 -8.25 -9.64 -7.13
CA ARG A 297 -7.08 -9.37 -6.29
C ARG A 297 -7.35 -8.22 -5.32
N ALA A 298 -6.57 -8.18 -4.26
CA ALA A 298 -6.54 -7.08 -3.31
C ALA A 298 -5.25 -6.28 -3.44
N ASN A 299 -5.35 -4.96 -3.40
CA ASN A 299 -4.20 -4.05 -3.44
C ASN A 299 -4.50 -2.78 -2.63
N MET A 300 -3.45 -2.02 -2.35
CA MET A 300 -3.57 -0.66 -1.85
C MET A 300 -3.52 0.30 -3.04
N VAL A 301 -4.49 1.18 -3.16
CA VAL A 301 -4.60 2.16 -4.25
C VAL A 301 -4.48 3.55 -3.67
N PHE A 302 -3.57 4.33 -4.24
CA PHE A 302 -3.37 5.71 -3.86
C PHE A 302 -4.36 6.60 -4.61
N ASP A 303 -5.06 7.45 -3.88
CA ASP A 303 -5.91 8.47 -4.46
C ASP A 303 -5.22 9.83 -4.42
N GLU A 304 -4.93 10.38 -5.60
CA GLU A 304 -4.25 11.66 -5.76
C GLU A 304 -5.12 12.85 -5.33
N GLU A 305 -6.46 12.76 -5.40
CA GLU A 305 -7.31 13.88 -4.96
C GLU A 305 -7.35 13.97 -3.44
N THR A 306 -7.60 12.83 -2.77
CA THR A 306 -7.68 12.79 -1.30
C THR A 306 -6.34 12.58 -0.61
N GLN A 307 -5.27 12.30 -1.37
CA GLN A 307 -3.91 11.99 -0.89
C GLN A 307 -3.90 10.85 0.15
N LYS A 308 -4.77 9.86 -0.06
CA LYS A 308 -4.97 8.72 0.85
C LYS A 308 -4.83 7.40 0.11
N SER A 309 -4.31 6.39 0.80
CA SER A 309 -4.27 5.01 0.32
C SER A 309 -5.49 4.25 0.81
N TRP A 310 -6.19 3.60 -0.10
CA TRP A 310 -7.39 2.80 0.17
C TRP A 310 -7.12 1.34 -0.17
N PRO A 311 -7.50 0.37 0.69
CA PRO A 311 -7.59 -1.01 0.26
C PRO A 311 -8.61 -1.09 -0.88
N ALA A 312 -8.34 -1.88 -1.91
CA ALA A 312 -9.22 -1.97 -3.06
C ALA A 312 -9.40 -3.41 -3.53
N LEU A 313 -10.62 -3.72 -3.98
CA LEU A 313 -10.89 -4.88 -4.81
C LEU A 313 -10.57 -4.50 -6.25
N THR A 314 -9.57 -5.16 -6.83
CA THR A 314 -9.21 -4.97 -8.23
C THR A 314 -9.65 -6.18 -9.05
N ILE A 315 -10.46 -5.91 -10.07
CA ILE A 315 -11.03 -6.88 -10.99
C ILE A 315 -10.28 -6.74 -12.32
N PHE A 316 -9.39 -7.68 -12.60
CA PHE A 316 -8.61 -7.72 -13.83
C PHE A 316 -9.41 -8.35 -14.96
N VAL A 317 -9.18 -7.86 -16.17
CA VAL A 317 -9.71 -8.44 -17.41
C VAL A 317 -8.57 -8.88 -18.30
N LYS A 318 -8.85 -9.93 -19.06
CA LYS A 318 -7.90 -10.55 -19.96
C LYS A 318 -8.48 -10.67 -21.36
N ASN A 319 -7.60 -10.71 -22.35
CA ASN A 319 -7.98 -11.04 -23.73
C ASN A 319 -8.07 -12.56 -23.94
N ASP A 320 -8.43 -12.98 -25.15
CA ASP A 320 -8.55 -14.40 -25.53
C ASP A 320 -7.23 -15.19 -25.47
N LYS A 321 -6.09 -14.51 -25.32
CA LYS A 321 -4.76 -15.11 -25.12
C LYS A 321 -4.37 -15.20 -23.65
N ASP A 322 -5.31 -14.96 -22.74
CA ASP A 322 -5.12 -14.89 -21.28
C ASP A 322 -4.16 -13.77 -20.83
N GLU A 323 -3.95 -12.74 -21.65
CA GLU A 323 -3.12 -11.59 -21.30
C GLU A 323 -3.97 -10.52 -20.62
N ILE A 324 -3.47 -9.98 -19.51
CA ILE A 324 -4.15 -8.91 -18.77
C ILE A 324 -4.13 -7.61 -19.60
N THR A 325 -5.31 -7.08 -19.90
CA THR A 325 -5.49 -5.87 -20.73
C THR A 325 -5.90 -4.66 -19.93
N GLY A 326 -6.55 -4.86 -18.77
CA GLY A 326 -7.08 -3.78 -17.94
C GLY A 326 -7.57 -4.27 -16.59
N ALA A 327 -8.01 -3.31 -15.77
CA ALA A 327 -8.60 -3.60 -14.47
C ALA A 327 -9.61 -2.52 -14.06
N LYS A 328 -10.68 -2.94 -13.38
CA LYS A 328 -11.59 -2.08 -12.62
C LYS A 328 -11.17 -2.09 -11.16
N ILE A 329 -11.05 -0.91 -10.55
CA ILE A 329 -10.57 -0.74 -9.19
C ILE A 329 -11.69 -0.16 -8.33
N LEU A 330 -12.09 -0.94 -7.33
CA LEU A 330 -13.08 -0.55 -6.34
C LEU A 330 -12.39 -0.26 -5.00
N ALA A 331 -12.20 1.01 -4.68
CA ALA A 331 -11.64 1.44 -3.40
C ALA A 331 -12.63 1.18 -2.25
N LEU A 332 -12.10 0.72 -1.12
CA LEU A 332 -12.86 0.30 0.06
C LEU A 332 -12.41 1.08 1.30
N ASN A 333 -13.35 1.34 2.19
CA ASN A 333 -13.06 1.92 3.48
C ASN A 333 -12.59 0.82 4.45
N SER A 334 -11.39 0.98 5.01
CA SER A 334 -10.77 -0.02 5.88
C SER A 334 -11.50 -0.25 7.21
N LYS A 335 -12.33 0.70 7.66
CA LYS A 335 -13.10 0.58 8.91
C LYS A 335 -14.46 -0.06 8.68
N THR A 336 -15.17 0.36 7.64
CA THR A 336 -16.54 -0.11 7.37
C THR A 336 -16.58 -1.34 6.46
N CYS A 337 -15.48 -1.62 5.74
CA CYS A 337 -15.42 -2.66 4.71
C CYS A 337 -16.52 -2.50 3.64
N ASN A 338 -16.87 -1.25 3.33
CA ASN A 338 -17.80 -0.86 2.25
C ASN A 338 -17.05 -0.04 1.19
N LYS A 339 -17.71 0.27 0.06
CA LYS A 339 -17.18 1.19 -0.95
C LYS A 339 -16.74 2.50 -0.28
N ALA A 340 -15.55 2.98 -0.63
CA ALA A 340 -15.06 4.27 -0.17
C ALA A 340 -15.78 5.40 -0.91
N ASP A 341 -15.85 6.58 -0.29
CA ASP A 341 -16.43 7.80 -0.88
C ASP A 341 -15.45 8.44 -1.88
N VAL A 342 -14.99 7.66 -2.86
CA VAL A 342 -14.09 8.07 -3.95
C VAL A 342 -14.59 7.46 -5.27
N ALA A 343 -14.32 8.12 -6.38
CA ALA A 343 -14.72 7.64 -7.69
C ALA A 343 -14.06 6.29 -8.02
N GLU A 344 -14.81 5.38 -8.65
CA GLU A 344 -14.26 4.13 -9.18
C GLU A 344 -13.23 4.44 -10.27
N LYS A 345 -12.08 3.75 -10.22
CA LYS A 345 -10.99 3.96 -11.18
C LYS A 345 -10.88 2.75 -12.10
N SER A 346 -10.43 3.01 -13.32
CA SER A 346 -10.16 1.99 -14.32
C SER A 346 -8.75 2.21 -14.87
N VAL A 347 -8.01 1.14 -15.14
CA VAL A 347 -6.66 1.21 -15.71
C VAL A 347 -6.56 0.24 -16.89
N GLY A 348 -5.91 0.66 -17.97
CA GLY A 348 -5.79 -0.13 -19.19
C GLY A 348 -7.08 -0.22 -19.99
N THR A 349 -7.15 -1.21 -20.88
CA THR A 349 -8.29 -1.41 -21.78
C THR A 349 -9.32 -2.33 -21.12
N ILE A 350 -10.46 -1.72 -20.73
CA ILE A 350 -11.58 -2.43 -20.11
C ILE A 350 -12.88 -2.39 -20.92
N SER A 351 -12.98 -1.51 -21.92
CA SER A 351 -14.14 -1.42 -22.81
C SER A 351 -14.32 -2.74 -23.56
N GLY A 352 -15.54 -3.28 -23.53
CA GLY A 352 -15.90 -4.57 -24.13
C GLY A 352 -15.25 -5.78 -23.48
N SER A 353 -14.60 -5.62 -22.32
CA SER A 353 -13.92 -6.70 -21.62
C SER A 353 -14.77 -7.29 -20.50
N PHE A 354 -14.51 -8.57 -20.19
CA PHE A 354 -15.23 -9.34 -19.18
C PHE A 354 -14.24 -10.03 -18.25
N ALA A 355 -14.54 -10.04 -16.95
CA ALA A 355 -13.78 -10.83 -16.00
C ALA A 355 -14.37 -12.24 -15.94
N GLU A 356 -13.55 -13.26 -16.22
CA GLU A 356 -13.97 -14.66 -16.10
C GLU A 356 -13.95 -15.09 -14.64
N ILE A 357 -15.11 -15.45 -14.11
CA ILE A 357 -15.30 -15.81 -12.70
C ILE A 357 -15.35 -17.32 -12.52
N ALA A 358 -15.95 -18.05 -13.48
CA ALA A 358 -15.94 -19.50 -13.52
C ALA A 358 -15.76 -20.00 -14.95
N GLN A 359 -14.92 -21.02 -15.11
CA GLN A 359 -14.70 -21.69 -16.38
C GLN A 359 -15.82 -22.67 -16.71
N GLN A 360 -16.04 -22.86 -18.02
CA GLN A 360 -16.94 -23.90 -18.50
C GLN A 360 -16.43 -25.27 -18.04
N ASN A 361 -17.30 -26.04 -17.39
CA ASN A 361 -17.05 -27.44 -17.11
C ASN A 361 -17.42 -28.28 -18.34
N SER A 362 -16.46 -29.05 -18.85
CA SER A 362 -16.61 -29.88 -20.06
C SER A 362 -17.67 -30.97 -19.95
N LYS A 363 -18.14 -31.28 -18.73
CA LYS A 363 -19.21 -32.26 -18.47
C LYS A 363 -20.60 -31.76 -18.86
N TYR A 364 -20.79 -30.45 -19.03
CA TYR A 364 -22.09 -29.84 -19.28
C TYR A 364 -22.14 -29.16 -20.64
N SER A 365 -23.36 -29.00 -21.19
CA SER A 365 -23.54 -28.24 -22.42
C SER A 365 -22.99 -26.82 -22.25
N PRO A 366 -22.25 -26.27 -23.23
CA PRO A 366 -21.69 -24.93 -23.12
C PRO A 366 -22.79 -23.88 -22.96
N VAL A 367 -22.70 -23.09 -21.89
CA VAL A 367 -23.57 -21.94 -21.64
C VAL A 367 -22.75 -20.84 -20.98
N THR A 368 -22.92 -19.61 -21.49
CA THR A 368 -22.25 -18.43 -20.96
C THR A 368 -23.25 -17.62 -20.12
N ILE A 369 -22.93 -17.39 -18.86
CA ILE A 369 -23.71 -16.58 -17.93
C ILE A 369 -23.00 -15.24 -17.81
N ILE A 370 -23.67 -14.16 -18.19
CA ILE A 370 -23.12 -12.80 -18.10
C ILE A 370 -23.87 -12.02 -17.02
N THR A 371 -23.10 -11.42 -16.13
CA THR A 371 -23.58 -10.60 -14.99
C THR A 371 -23.08 -9.16 -15.11
N LYS A 372 -23.69 -8.23 -14.39
CA LYS A 372 -23.33 -6.78 -14.39
C LYS A 372 -22.34 -6.37 -13.30
N ASP A 373 -22.23 -7.20 -12.27
CA ASP A 373 -21.48 -6.89 -11.07
C ASP A 373 -20.86 -8.16 -10.51
N ILE A 374 -19.74 -7.97 -9.82
CA ILE A 374 -18.91 -9.07 -9.33
C ILE A 374 -19.62 -9.85 -8.23
N GLU A 375 -20.44 -9.18 -7.41
CA GLU A 375 -21.20 -9.78 -6.33
C GLU A 375 -22.19 -10.82 -6.87
N THR A 376 -22.94 -10.49 -7.91
CA THR A 376 -23.87 -11.40 -8.59
C THR A 376 -23.13 -12.58 -9.22
N ALA A 377 -21.99 -12.33 -9.88
CA ALA A 377 -21.18 -13.39 -10.47
C ALA A 377 -20.70 -14.42 -9.43
N LEU A 378 -20.18 -13.94 -8.29
CA LEU A 378 -19.71 -14.77 -7.18
C LEU A 378 -20.85 -15.54 -6.51
N THR A 379 -22.03 -14.92 -6.37
CA THR A 379 -23.23 -15.58 -5.85
C THR A 379 -23.67 -16.75 -6.74
N ILE A 380 -23.68 -16.56 -8.06
CA ILE A 380 -24.04 -17.61 -9.02
C ILE A 380 -22.98 -18.73 -9.01
N GLN A 381 -21.69 -18.37 -8.96
CA GLN A 381 -20.60 -19.34 -8.83
C GLN A 381 -20.74 -20.17 -7.57
N GLN A 382 -21.01 -19.54 -6.43
CA GLN A 382 -21.17 -20.21 -5.14
C GLN A 382 -22.38 -21.16 -5.13
N ALA A 383 -23.44 -20.81 -5.84
CA ALA A 383 -24.62 -21.66 -6.00
C ALA A 383 -24.36 -22.91 -6.86
N GLY A 384 -23.17 -23.02 -7.49
CA GLY A 384 -22.80 -24.16 -8.32
C GLY A 384 -23.64 -24.24 -9.60
N VAL A 385 -24.03 -23.08 -10.16
CA VAL A 385 -24.72 -23.03 -11.45
C VAL A 385 -23.74 -23.43 -12.55
N GLU A 386 -24.21 -24.28 -13.46
CA GLU A 386 -23.42 -24.84 -14.54
C GLU A 386 -23.24 -23.80 -15.66
N GLY A 387 -21.99 -23.51 -16.03
CA GLY A 387 -21.69 -22.61 -17.15
C GLY A 387 -20.40 -21.83 -16.97
N LYS A 388 -19.95 -21.19 -18.04
CA LYS A 388 -18.93 -20.14 -18.00
C LYS A 388 -19.56 -18.89 -17.39
N ILE A 389 -18.99 -18.34 -16.33
CA ILE A 389 -19.51 -17.12 -15.69
C ILE A 389 -18.59 -15.95 -16.03
N LEU A 390 -19.17 -14.93 -16.67
CA LEU A 390 -18.51 -13.68 -17.03
C LEU A 390 -19.15 -12.52 -16.26
N CYS A 391 -18.30 -11.65 -15.72
CA CYS A 391 -18.71 -10.37 -15.15
C CYS A 391 -18.40 -9.25 -16.15
N ALA A 392 -19.44 -8.56 -16.61
CA ALA A 392 -19.29 -7.28 -17.29
C ALA A 392 -18.81 -6.27 -16.24
N ILE A 393 -17.57 -5.82 -16.34
CA ILE A 393 -16.99 -4.89 -15.37
C ILE A 393 -17.52 -3.46 -15.50
N GLU A 394 -18.21 -3.16 -16.60
CA GLU A 394 -18.97 -1.94 -16.84
C GLU A 394 -20.30 -2.27 -17.52
N ALA A 395 -21.37 -1.55 -17.18
CA ALA A 395 -22.71 -1.87 -17.64
C ALA A 395 -22.86 -1.82 -19.18
N GLU A 396 -22.10 -0.95 -19.85
CA GLU A 396 -22.05 -0.83 -21.31
C GLU A 396 -21.38 -2.02 -22.00
N ASN A 397 -20.50 -2.75 -21.31
CA ASN A 397 -19.77 -3.88 -21.90
C ASN A 397 -20.70 -5.01 -22.35
N LEU A 398 -21.88 -5.14 -21.74
CA LEU A 398 -22.88 -6.15 -22.15
C LEU A 398 -23.24 -6.08 -23.64
N GLN A 399 -23.31 -4.89 -24.21
CA GLN A 399 -23.62 -4.70 -25.64
C GLN A 399 -22.41 -5.03 -26.54
N ASN A 400 -21.21 -5.00 -25.97
CA ASN A 400 -19.95 -5.22 -26.65
C ASN A 400 -19.53 -6.69 -26.69
N TYR A 401 -20.22 -7.58 -25.96
CA TYR A 401 -19.94 -9.02 -26.04
C TYR A 401 -20.13 -9.51 -27.47
N ASN A 402 -19.16 -10.29 -27.95
CA ASN A 402 -19.18 -10.86 -29.29
C ASN A 402 -19.37 -12.38 -29.19
N PRO A 403 -20.62 -12.86 -29.26
CA PRO A 403 -20.91 -14.28 -29.09
C PRO A 403 -20.46 -15.08 -30.30
N GLY A 404 -20.16 -16.36 -30.07
CA GLY A 404 -20.08 -17.35 -31.15
C GLY A 404 -21.45 -17.61 -31.78
N PRO A 405 -21.51 -18.11 -33.02
CA PRO A 405 -22.78 -18.46 -33.66
C PRO A 405 -23.58 -19.45 -32.80
N LYS A 406 -24.84 -19.11 -32.49
CA LYS A 406 -25.74 -19.91 -31.65
C LYS A 406 -25.23 -20.16 -30.23
N GLU A 407 -24.32 -19.32 -29.72
CA GLU A 407 -23.90 -19.39 -28.33
C GLU A 407 -25.11 -19.19 -27.39
N LYS A 408 -25.19 -20.04 -26.36
CA LYS A 408 -26.26 -19.99 -25.35
C LYS A 408 -25.86 -19.01 -24.26
N ILE A 409 -26.65 -17.98 -24.05
CA ILE A 409 -26.34 -16.91 -23.11
C ILE A 409 -27.46 -16.72 -22.09
N ILE A 410 -27.09 -16.70 -20.81
CA ILE A 410 -27.95 -16.24 -19.72
C ILE A 410 -27.50 -14.85 -19.31
N LEU A 411 -28.38 -13.85 -19.42
CA LEU A 411 -28.17 -12.54 -18.83
C LEU A 411 -28.77 -12.51 -17.42
N ALA A 412 -27.93 -12.65 -16.39
CA ALA A 412 -28.37 -12.65 -14.99
C ALA A 412 -28.18 -11.26 -14.39
N VAL A 413 -29.29 -10.52 -14.18
CA VAL A 413 -29.25 -9.09 -13.84
C VAL A 413 -30.30 -8.68 -12.81
N LYS A 414 -30.01 -7.66 -12.01
CA LYS A 414 -30.93 -7.05 -11.04
C LYS A 414 -31.65 -5.85 -11.69
N ASN A 415 -32.69 -6.11 -12.50
CA ASN A 415 -33.59 -5.13 -13.13
C ASN A 415 -32.92 -3.85 -13.69
N ASP A 416 -32.61 -3.83 -15.00
CA ASP A 416 -31.93 -2.69 -15.64
C ASP A 416 -32.42 -2.48 -17.08
N VAL A 417 -32.67 -1.21 -17.44
CA VAL A 417 -33.12 -0.72 -18.75
C VAL A 417 -32.10 -1.04 -19.87
N ASN A 418 -30.81 -1.11 -19.54
CA ASN A 418 -29.75 -1.45 -20.50
C ASN A 418 -29.75 -2.94 -20.90
N THR A 419 -30.45 -3.80 -20.16
CA THR A 419 -30.47 -5.24 -20.44
C THR A 419 -31.21 -5.56 -21.74
N GLU A 420 -32.33 -4.90 -22.01
CA GLU A 420 -33.15 -5.16 -23.21
C GLU A 420 -32.40 -4.78 -24.50
N LYS A 421 -31.61 -3.69 -24.45
CA LYS A 421 -30.72 -3.31 -25.56
C LYS A 421 -29.63 -4.36 -25.78
N ALA A 422 -29.01 -4.85 -24.70
CA ALA A 422 -27.97 -5.87 -24.80
C ALA A 422 -28.52 -7.20 -25.33
N GLU A 423 -29.69 -7.63 -24.86
CA GLU A 423 -30.39 -8.83 -25.34
C GLU A 423 -30.62 -8.76 -26.85
N LYS A 424 -31.18 -7.64 -27.35
CA LYS A 424 -31.38 -7.45 -28.79
C LYS A 424 -30.07 -7.48 -29.59
N VAL A 425 -29.03 -6.80 -29.12
CA VAL A 425 -27.72 -6.78 -29.80
C VAL A 425 -27.10 -8.19 -29.87
N LEU A 426 -27.30 -9.02 -28.84
CA LEU A 426 -26.80 -10.40 -28.81
C LEU A 426 -27.62 -11.31 -29.74
N GLU A 427 -28.93 -11.16 -29.77
CA GLU A 427 -29.82 -11.88 -30.70
C GLU A 427 -29.51 -11.51 -32.17
N ASP A 428 -29.27 -10.22 -32.45
CA ASP A 428 -28.85 -9.74 -33.78
C ASP A 428 -27.50 -10.35 -34.21
N LYS A 429 -26.66 -10.78 -33.27
CA LYS A 429 -25.41 -11.53 -33.50
C LYS A 429 -25.60 -13.06 -33.48
N GLU A 430 -26.83 -13.53 -33.65
CA GLU A 430 -27.21 -14.96 -33.70
C GLU A 430 -26.99 -15.76 -32.40
N ALA A 431 -26.84 -15.10 -31.24
CA ALA A 431 -26.84 -15.79 -29.96
C ALA A 431 -28.26 -16.21 -29.54
N VAL A 432 -28.37 -17.27 -28.74
CA VAL A 432 -29.64 -17.68 -28.11
C VAL A 432 -29.63 -17.19 -26.67
N VAL A 433 -30.35 -16.11 -26.41
CA VAL A 433 -30.31 -15.39 -25.13
C VAL A 433 -31.53 -15.72 -24.28
N CYS A 434 -31.33 -15.80 -22.96
CA CYS A 434 -32.41 -15.75 -21.99
C CYS A 434 -32.03 -14.80 -20.85
N THR A 435 -32.88 -13.82 -20.59
CA THR A 435 -32.67 -12.85 -19.52
C THR A 435 -33.36 -13.30 -18.23
N VAL A 436 -32.60 -13.41 -17.15
CA VAL A 436 -33.09 -13.75 -15.81
C VAL A 436 -32.94 -12.53 -14.90
N LYS A 437 -34.06 -11.83 -14.67
CA LYS A 437 -34.12 -10.64 -13.83
C LYS A 437 -34.35 -11.02 -12.36
N ASN A 438 -33.33 -10.92 -11.51
CA ASN A 438 -33.45 -11.20 -10.07
C ASN A 438 -32.35 -10.50 -9.23
N ASP A 439 -32.60 -10.29 -7.94
CA ASP A 439 -31.58 -9.90 -6.97
C ASP A 439 -31.00 -11.16 -6.32
N PHE A 440 -30.05 -11.80 -7.02
CA PHE A 440 -29.47 -13.07 -6.59
C PHE A 440 -28.76 -12.97 -5.23
N ASN A 441 -28.16 -11.81 -4.90
CA ASN A 441 -27.54 -11.59 -3.60
C ASN A 441 -28.60 -11.59 -2.48
N ASN A 442 -29.76 -10.98 -2.71
CA ASN A 442 -30.87 -11.04 -1.75
C ASN A 442 -31.48 -12.46 -1.66
N VAL A 443 -31.63 -13.17 -2.79
CA VAL A 443 -32.08 -14.57 -2.80
C VAL A 443 -31.12 -15.45 -2.01
N LEU A 444 -29.81 -15.30 -2.20
CA LEU A 444 -28.81 -16.03 -1.44
C LEU A 444 -28.95 -15.77 0.06
N LYS A 445 -29.09 -14.51 0.47
CA LYS A 445 -29.24 -14.11 1.88
C LYS A 445 -30.53 -14.62 2.53
N THR A 446 -31.64 -14.69 1.79
CA THR A 446 -32.96 -14.99 2.35
C THR A 446 -33.42 -16.44 2.15
N GLN A 447 -32.97 -17.10 1.08
CA GLN A 447 -33.46 -18.42 0.66
C GLN A 447 -32.32 -19.44 0.45
N GLY A 448 -31.07 -19.00 0.49
CA GLY A 448 -29.88 -19.85 0.39
C GLY A 448 -29.50 -20.25 -1.03
N LEU A 449 -28.42 -21.04 -1.13
CA LEU A 449 -27.74 -21.38 -2.38
C LEU A 449 -28.60 -22.18 -3.36
N TYR A 450 -29.43 -23.09 -2.84
CA TYR A 450 -30.28 -23.94 -3.66
C TYR A 450 -31.34 -23.12 -4.42
N ALA A 451 -31.86 -22.06 -3.80
CA ALA A 451 -32.82 -21.16 -4.44
C ALA A 451 -32.20 -20.40 -5.61
N VAL A 452 -30.98 -19.85 -5.44
CA VAL A 452 -30.22 -19.19 -6.51
C VAL A 452 -30.05 -20.14 -7.71
N ARG A 453 -29.63 -21.39 -7.44
CA ARG A 453 -29.44 -22.40 -8.50
C ARG A 453 -30.74 -22.71 -9.22
N ASN A 454 -31.84 -22.91 -8.48
CA ASN A 454 -33.14 -23.27 -9.04
C ASN A 454 -33.79 -22.16 -9.89
N ILE A 455 -33.35 -20.92 -9.77
CA ILE A 455 -33.81 -19.84 -10.65
C ILE A 455 -33.14 -19.94 -12.04
N ILE A 456 -31.86 -20.32 -12.10
CA ILE A 456 -31.08 -20.26 -13.35
C ILE A 456 -31.04 -21.62 -14.07
N SER A 457 -30.86 -22.72 -13.35
CA SER A 457 -30.71 -24.06 -13.95
C SER A 457 -31.88 -24.48 -14.87
N PRO A 458 -33.16 -24.19 -14.55
CA PRO A 458 -34.25 -24.47 -15.47
C PRO A 458 -34.19 -23.67 -16.77
N GLU A 459 -33.71 -22.43 -16.73
CA GLU A 459 -33.58 -21.57 -17.92
C GLU A 459 -32.45 -22.07 -18.83
N ILE A 460 -31.34 -22.55 -18.26
CA ILE A 460 -30.27 -23.23 -19.01
C ILE A 460 -30.83 -24.46 -19.75
N ARG A 461 -31.68 -25.26 -19.07
CA ARG A 461 -32.30 -26.43 -19.70
C ARG A 461 -33.21 -26.04 -20.87
N LYS A 462 -34.05 -25.02 -20.71
CA LYS A 462 -34.90 -24.51 -21.81
C LYS A 462 -34.08 -24.01 -23.00
N LEU A 463 -32.95 -23.33 -22.76
CA LEU A 463 -32.03 -22.91 -23.82
C LEU A 463 -31.45 -24.10 -24.59
N ASN A 464 -31.11 -25.20 -23.88
CA ASN A 464 -30.64 -26.43 -24.52
C ASN A 464 -31.71 -27.05 -25.42
N GLU A 465 -32.95 -27.16 -24.92
CA GLU A 465 -34.09 -27.74 -25.65
C GLU A 465 -34.49 -26.90 -26.88
N LYS A 466 -34.42 -25.56 -26.80
CA LYS A 466 -34.68 -24.65 -27.94
C LYS A 466 -33.77 -24.96 -29.14
N ILE A 467 -32.47 -25.15 -28.92
CA ILE A 467 -31.52 -25.41 -30.00
C ILE A 467 -31.70 -26.81 -30.60
N GLU A 468 -31.97 -27.83 -29.78
CA GLU A 468 -32.25 -29.18 -30.26
C GLU A 468 -33.49 -29.21 -31.18
N SER A 469 -34.54 -28.44 -30.84
CA SER A 469 -35.74 -28.29 -31.68
C SER A 469 -35.50 -27.57 -33.01
N ILE A 470 -34.56 -26.60 -33.04
CA ILE A 470 -34.15 -25.90 -34.26
C ILE A 470 -33.31 -26.82 -35.15
N GLN A 471 -32.42 -27.64 -34.57
CA GLN A 471 -31.62 -28.61 -35.32
C GLN A 471 -32.46 -29.76 -35.90
N THR A 472 -33.45 -30.28 -35.16
CA THR A 472 -34.37 -31.33 -35.67
C THR A 472 -35.27 -30.83 -36.79
N ASN A 473 -35.75 -29.58 -36.73
CA ASN A 473 -36.53 -28.97 -37.82
C ASN A 473 -35.73 -28.69 -39.09
N ILE A 474 -34.43 -28.38 -38.96
CA ILE A 474 -33.52 -28.23 -40.11
C ILE A 474 -33.20 -29.60 -40.74
N GLN A 475 -32.97 -30.64 -39.93
CA GLN A 475 -32.78 -32.01 -40.43
C GLN A 475 -34.03 -32.56 -41.14
N GLN A 476 -35.25 -32.33 -40.61
CA GLN A 476 -36.49 -32.72 -41.30
C GLN A 476 -36.72 -31.97 -42.63
N ARG A 477 -36.21 -30.74 -42.77
CA ARG A 477 -36.28 -29.98 -44.04
C ARG A 477 -35.19 -30.33 -45.05
N LEU A 478 -34.12 -31.00 -44.62
CA LEU A 478 -33.01 -31.46 -45.48
C LEU A 478 -33.11 -32.93 -45.88
N CYS A 479 -34.11 -33.67 -45.41
CA CYS A 479 -34.48 -34.95 -46.04
C CYS A 479 -35.09 -34.64 -47.42
N PRO A 480 -34.47 -35.06 -48.54
CA PRO A 480 -35.16 -35.01 -49.82
C PRO A 480 -36.37 -35.92 -49.72
N LYS A 481 -37.55 -35.43 -50.10
CA LYS A 481 -38.63 -36.32 -50.49
C LYS A 481 -38.20 -36.99 -51.80
N ILE A 482 -37.78 -38.25 -51.64
CA ILE A 482 -37.48 -39.29 -52.63
C ILE A 482 -36.12 -39.12 -53.33
#